data_AF-A0A7X6D1Y8-F1
#
_entry.id   AF-A0A7X6D1Y8-F1
#
_cell.length_a   1.000
_cell.length_b   1.000
_cell.length_c   1.000
_cell.angle_alpha   90.00
_cell.angle_beta   90.00
_cell.angle_gamma   90.00
#
_symmetry.space_group_name_H-M   'P 1'
#
loop_
_entity.id
_entity.type
_entity.pdbx_description
1 polymer ?
#
loop_
_entity_poly.entity_id
_entity_poly.type
_entity_poly.pdbx_seq_one_letter_code
_entity_poly.pdbx_strand_id
1 'polypeptide(L)'
;MSARLNCHDHLDAPVCSPSGSWSLGYDAGGRAVVADASGTTVWQAGAPGRLELELCGDLVVRQDGEERWRQGLPTPQQIDSLQVTDDGDVLVCVGGDVPVHSLLHGPVETVVLGDRAPFAELGGGRVIRWTDGRRSATVSLLGELREEKVDHRGMPIGSCSLIVSESRRLDRPDTWLTWRFLDDSEGCGWELVLVDADDRVVWALGRGDVDPAAGVGGEQDPAEGTAVLPDPPLPVAESGAYDSAWEEALELDDWYCVTVVRDAAPDQVLTALGAEPAEITTATEEQMQRRCSYEDRTGHDTAAIAFALGPHTLLVESSAWEAWRSPELSEGTLAVTAYSVMGDERFLVSRNGEAVAEYTDGAFGSPGYGDTEAGVIAPALREMGHEELAERNLAHQPHQISDEWDDDGDDEDVDGLELMCRVARVRPTREHVTGAGRVWIAAAE
;
A
#
# COMPACT_ATOMS: atom_id res chain seq x y z
N MET A 1 22.92 25.50 -9.74
CA MET A 1 23.81 24.37 -10.13
C MET A 1 23.31 23.17 -9.36
N SER A 2 23.19 22.01 -10.00
CA SER A 2 22.71 20.80 -9.32
C SER A 2 23.84 20.22 -8.47
N ALA A 3 23.51 19.70 -7.29
CA ALA A 3 24.42 18.90 -6.46
C ALA A 3 24.34 17.40 -6.75
N ARG A 4 23.48 17.03 -7.71
CA ARG A 4 23.11 15.65 -8.01
C ARG A 4 23.08 15.37 -9.51
N LEU A 5 23.50 14.17 -9.89
CA LEU A 5 23.24 13.54 -11.19
C LEU A 5 22.30 12.36 -10.97
N ASN A 6 21.13 12.30 -11.63
CA ASN A 6 20.21 11.18 -11.46
C ASN A 6 20.60 9.97 -12.33
N CYS A 7 20.06 8.80 -12.03
CA CYS A 7 20.07 7.67 -12.94
C CYS A 7 19.43 8.06 -14.28
N HIS A 8 19.97 7.54 -15.39
CA HIS A 8 19.58 7.90 -16.76
C HIS A 8 19.90 9.33 -17.20
N ASP A 9 20.27 10.21 -16.28
CA ASP A 9 20.88 11.48 -16.65
C ASP A 9 22.33 11.26 -17.05
N HIS A 10 22.84 12.23 -17.78
CA HIS A 10 24.21 12.31 -18.23
C HIS A 10 24.79 13.62 -17.74
N LEU A 11 26.09 13.62 -17.48
CA LEU A 11 26.77 14.83 -17.02
C LEU A 11 26.87 15.84 -18.17
N ASP A 12 25.90 16.75 -18.27
CA ASP A 12 25.90 17.88 -19.22
C ASP A 12 26.50 19.15 -18.64
N ALA A 13 26.27 19.36 -17.35
CA ALA A 13 26.78 20.50 -16.58
C ALA A 13 27.48 19.98 -15.33
N PRO A 14 28.46 20.73 -14.80
CA PRO A 14 29.13 20.35 -13.56
C PRO A 14 28.14 20.16 -12.42
N VAL A 15 28.30 19.06 -11.68
CA VAL A 15 27.59 18.79 -10.44
C VAL A 15 28.48 19.25 -9.30
N CYS A 16 27.99 20.15 -8.46
CA CYS A 16 28.79 20.80 -7.43
C CYS A 16 28.40 20.33 -6.03
N SER A 17 29.39 20.14 -5.17
CA SER A 17 29.18 19.97 -3.73
C SER A 17 28.35 21.12 -3.12
N PRO A 18 27.66 20.92 -1.97
CA PRO A 18 26.85 21.94 -1.32
C PRO A 18 27.58 23.26 -1.05
N SER A 19 28.87 23.20 -0.65
CA SER A 19 29.72 24.37 -0.45
C SER A 19 30.24 24.98 -1.75
N GLY A 20 30.17 24.24 -2.87
CA GLY A 20 30.77 24.58 -4.15
C GLY A 20 32.28 24.37 -4.21
N SER A 21 32.90 23.77 -3.19
CA SER A 21 34.35 23.58 -3.12
C SER A 21 34.86 22.52 -4.09
N TRP A 22 34.03 21.52 -4.36
CA TRP A 22 34.28 20.41 -5.29
C TRP A 22 33.22 20.33 -6.37
N SER A 23 33.61 19.85 -7.55
CA SER A 23 32.70 19.59 -8.66
C SER A 23 33.08 18.35 -9.46
N LEU A 24 32.06 17.59 -9.89
CA LEU A 24 32.15 16.57 -10.92
C LEU A 24 31.89 17.24 -12.28
N GLY A 25 32.90 17.26 -13.14
CA GLY A 25 32.86 17.91 -14.45
C GLY A 25 33.79 17.20 -15.45
N TYR A 26 34.11 17.85 -16.57
CA TYR A 26 35.08 17.32 -17.54
C TYR A 26 36.40 18.09 -17.47
N ASP A 27 37.51 17.36 -17.56
CA ASP A 27 38.84 17.93 -17.75
C ASP A 27 39.07 18.42 -19.19
N ALA A 28 40.23 19.03 -19.46
CA ALA A 28 40.60 19.52 -20.79
C ALA A 28 40.72 18.40 -21.85
N GLY A 29 40.83 17.14 -21.42
CA GLY A 29 40.86 15.95 -22.28
C GLY A 29 39.49 15.32 -22.50
N GLY A 30 38.41 15.91 -21.96
CA GLY A 30 37.05 15.38 -22.07
C GLY A 30 36.78 14.15 -21.19
N ARG A 31 37.57 13.96 -20.13
CA ARG A 31 37.33 12.89 -19.14
C ARG A 31 36.57 13.44 -17.96
N ALA A 32 35.61 12.68 -17.44
CA ALA A 32 34.93 13.05 -16.22
C ALA A 32 35.90 13.00 -15.03
N VAL A 33 35.90 14.05 -14.22
CA VAL A 33 36.79 14.24 -13.07
C VAL A 33 36.05 14.91 -11.92
N VAL A 34 36.45 14.56 -10.70
CA VAL A 34 36.07 15.29 -9.48
C VAL A 34 37.25 16.17 -9.11
N ALA A 35 37.06 17.48 -9.13
CA ALA A 35 38.11 18.45 -8.88
C ALA A 35 37.65 19.62 -8.01
N ASP A 36 38.58 20.15 -7.22
CA ASP A 36 38.36 21.38 -6.47
C ASP A 36 38.57 22.63 -7.34
N ALA A 37 38.28 23.81 -6.78
CA ALA A 37 38.48 25.09 -7.47
C ALA A 37 39.94 25.39 -7.85
N SER A 38 40.92 24.71 -7.26
CA SER A 38 42.35 24.82 -7.58
C SER A 38 42.80 23.87 -8.70
N GLY A 39 41.92 22.96 -9.14
CA GLY A 39 42.20 21.94 -10.14
C GLY A 39 42.81 20.66 -9.57
N THR A 40 42.78 20.46 -8.25
CA THR A 40 43.21 19.20 -7.64
C THR A 40 42.15 18.13 -7.91
N THR A 41 42.54 17.06 -8.61
CA THR A 41 41.65 15.93 -8.93
C THR A 41 41.79 14.81 -7.91
N VAL A 42 40.66 14.30 -7.42
CA VAL A 42 40.59 13.17 -6.48
C VAL A 42 40.02 11.89 -7.10
N TRP A 43 39.22 12.03 -8.16
CA TRP A 43 38.71 10.91 -8.95
C TRP A 43 38.69 11.26 -10.44
N GLN A 44 38.92 10.27 -11.31
CA GLN A 44 38.92 10.42 -12.75
C GLN A 44 38.42 9.16 -13.47
N ALA A 45 37.58 9.34 -14.49
CA ALA A 45 37.12 8.26 -15.35
C ALA A 45 38.23 7.70 -16.26
N GLY A 46 38.18 6.39 -16.51
CA GLY A 46 39.21 5.67 -17.26
C GLY A 46 39.27 5.98 -18.77
N ALA A 47 38.26 6.62 -19.35
CA ALA A 47 38.24 7.07 -20.75
C ALA A 47 37.60 8.46 -20.90
N PRO A 48 37.91 9.20 -21.99
CA PRO A 48 37.16 10.40 -22.36
C PRO A 48 35.80 10.01 -22.96
N GLY A 49 34.82 10.90 -22.81
CA GLY A 49 33.45 10.70 -23.28
C GLY A 49 32.42 11.14 -22.25
N ARG A 50 31.15 10.90 -22.56
CA ARG A 50 30.01 11.28 -21.74
C ARG A 50 29.84 10.29 -20.59
N LEU A 51 29.86 10.79 -19.35
CA LEU A 51 29.60 9.97 -18.16
C LEU A 51 28.10 9.79 -17.94
N GLU A 52 27.69 8.55 -17.70
CA GLU A 52 26.32 8.12 -17.46
C GLU A 52 26.28 7.21 -16.21
N LEU A 53 25.19 7.32 -15.45
CA LEU A 53 24.86 6.42 -14.34
C LEU A 53 23.74 5.47 -14.79
N GLU A 54 24.05 4.18 -14.92
CA GLU A 54 23.07 3.14 -15.28
C GLU A 54 22.29 2.66 -14.04
N LEU A 55 21.08 2.11 -14.23
CA LEU A 55 20.20 1.62 -13.13
C LEU A 55 20.85 0.56 -12.24
N CYS A 56 21.71 -0.28 -12.82
CA CYS A 56 22.46 -1.30 -12.08
C CYS A 56 23.56 -0.70 -11.20
N GLY A 57 23.75 0.62 -11.21
CA GLY A 57 24.74 1.32 -10.42
C GLY A 57 26.09 1.53 -11.09
N ASP A 58 26.23 1.09 -12.33
CA ASP A 58 27.50 1.21 -13.04
C ASP A 58 27.71 2.63 -13.56
N LEU A 59 28.95 3.10 -13.43
CA LEU A 59 29.42 4.31 -14.10
C LEU A 59 29.93 3.92 -15.48
N VAL A 60 29.36 4.52 -16.52
CA VAL A 60 29.71 4.21 -17.91
C VAL A 60 30.12 5.48 -18.63
N VAL A 61 31.20 5.38 -19.39
CA VAL A 61 31.61 6.45 -20.32
C VAL A 61 31.31 6.00 -21.74
N ARG A 62 30.47 6.78 -22.44
CA ARG A 62 30.12 6.55 -23.85
C ARG A 62 30.70 7.62 -24.75
N GLN A 63 31.14 7.22 -25.94
CA GLN A 63 31.57 8.12 -27.00
C GLN A 63 31.03 7.60 -28.33
N ASP A 64 30.28 8.44 -29.06
CA ASP A 64 29.62 8.09 -30.33
C ASP A 64 28.69 6.86 -30.21
N GLY A 65 28.05 6.71 -29.05
CA GLY A 65 27.14 5.59 -28.75
C GLY A 65 27.84 4.31 -28.31
N GLU A 66 29.17 4.23 -28.39
CA GLU A 66 29.96 3.07 -27.94
C GLU A 66 30.45 3.24 -26.50
N GLU A 67 30.41 2.17 -25.72
CA GLU A 67 31.06 2.10 -24.40
C GLU A 67 32.58 2.14 -24.55
N ARG A 68 33.22 3.10 -23.87
CA ARG A 68 34.68 3.27 -23.85
C ARG A 68 35.29 2.83 -22.53
N TRP A 69 34.52 2.91 -21.46
CA TRP A 69 34.94 2.54 -20.11
C TRP A 69 33.72 2.29 -19.22
N ARG A 70 33.88 1.37 -18.27
CA ARG A 70 32.88 1.04 -17.26
C ARG A 70 33.59 0.81 -15.92
N GLN A 71 32.97 1.30 -14.86
CA GLN A 71 33.30 0.94 -13.49
C GLN A 71 32.07 0.29 -12.87
N GLY A 72 32.16 -1.03 -12.66
CA GLY A 72 31.15 -1.78 -11.95
C GLY A 72 31.20 -1.48 -10.47
N LEU A 73 30.07 -1.12 -9.87
CA LEU A 73 29.96 -0.88 -8.43
C LEU A 73 29.26 -2.06 -7.74
N PRO A 74 29.71 -2.52 -6.57
CA PRO A 74 29.17 -3.70 -5.89
C PRO A 74 27.83 -3.47 -5.17
N THR A 75 27.07 -2.44 -5.56
CA THR A 75 25.93 -1.88 -4.82
C THR A 75 24.57 -2.42 -5.27
N PRO A 76 23.48 -2.24 -4.48
CA PRO A 76 22.17 -2.84 -4.76
C PRO A 76 21.57 -2.39 -6.11
N GLN A 77 20.64 -3.21 -6.63
CA GLN A 77 20.10 -3.15 -8.00
C GLN A 77 19.27 -1.90 -8.35
N GLN A 78 19.14 -0.94 -7.44
CA GLN A 78 18.29 0.22 -7.63
C GLN A 78 19.00 1.49 -7.12
N ILE A 79 19.89 2.02 -7.95
CA ILE A 79 20.59 3.29 -7.74
C ILE A 79 19.89 4.39 -8.52
N ASP A 80 19.72 5.54 -7.89
CA ASP A 80 19.00 6.65 -8.48
C ASP A 80 19.82 7.93 -8.62
N SER A 81 21.01 8.02 -8.00
CA SER A 81 21.82 9.24 -8.10
C SER A 81 23.28 9.14 -7.66
N LEU A 82 24.05 10.14 -8.10
CA LEU A 82 25.39 10.49 -7.62
C LEU A 82 25.39 11.90 -7.03
N GLN A 83 26.13 12.09 -5.94
CA GLN A 83 26.29 13.39 -5.29
C GLN A 83 27.75 13.66 -4.96
N VAL A 84 28.16 14.92 -5.13
CA VAL A 84 29.52 15.37 -4.78
C VAL A 84 29.50 15.95 -3.37
N THR A 85 30.42 15.51 -2.51
CA THR A 85 30.51 15.98 -1.12
C THR A 85 31.51 17.11 -0.94
N ASP A 86 31.43 17.82 0.19
CA ASP A 86 32.33 18.95 0.50
C ASP A 86 33.79 18.53 0.80
N ASP A 87 34.03 17.25 1.03
CA ASP A 87 35.37 16.66 1.17
C ASP A 87 35.94 16.08 -0.14
N GLY A 88 35.20 16.18 -1.24
CA GLY A 88 35.65 15.80 -2.59
C GLY A 88 35.34 14.36 -2.99
N ASP A 89 34.55 13.64 -2.20
CA ASP A 89 34.06 12.33 -2.57
C ASP A 89 32.86 12.42 -3.52
N VAL A 90 32.51 11.29 -4.13
CA VAL A 90 31.26 11.09 -4.85
C VAL A 90 30.54 9.91 -4.24
N LEU A 91 29.35 10.21 -3.71
CA LEU A 91 28.48 9.24 -3.10
C LEU A 91 27.46 8.75 -4.12
N VAL A 92 27.39 7.44 -4.28
CA VAL A 92 26.33 6.74 -5.01
C VAL A 92 25.20 6.51 -4.03
N CYS A 93 24.02 7.00 -4.39
CA CYS A 93 22.87 7.03 -3.51
C CYS A 93 21.72 6.18 -4.04
N VAL A 94 20.92 5.68 -3.10
CA VAL A 94 19.61 5.09 -3.35
C VAL A 94 18.55 5.95 -2.67
N GLY A 95 17.33 5.91 -3.17
CA GLY A 95 16.23 6.63 -2.55
C GLY A 95 16.44 8.15 -2.49
N GLY A 96 17.17 8.69 -3.46
CA GLY A 96 17.47 10.08 -3.71
C GLY A 96 18.78 10.54 -3.12
N ASP A 97 19.12 10.08 -1.92
CA ASP A 97 20.14 10.74 -1.10
C ASP A 97 20.70 9.86 0.04
N VAL A 98 20.42 8.54 0.05
CA VAL A 98 20.99 7.60 1.04
C VAL A 98 22.27 6.99 0.46
N PRO A 99 23.45 7.31 1.01
CA PRO A 99 24.71 6.85 0.44
C PRO A 99 24.92 5.35 0.68
N VAL A 100 25.21 4.62 -0.39
CA VAL A 100 25.49 3.18 -0.38
C VAL A 100 26.90 2.85 -0.84
N HIS A 101 27.53 3.76 -1.58
CA HIS A 101 28.92 3.63 -2.02
C HIS A 101 29.58 5.00 -2.08
N SER A 102 30.85 5.03 -1.70
CA SER A 102 31.78 6.12 -1.90
C SER A 102 32.74 5.73 -3.03
N LEU A 103 32.94 6.59 -4.02
CA LEU A 103 33.91 6.32 -5.08
C LEU A 103 35.36 6.32 -4.57
N LEU A 104 35.64 7.00 -3.46
CA LEU A 104 36.98 7.05 -2.86
C LEU A 104 37.21 5.99 -1.77
N HIS A 105 36.18 5.67 -0.99
CA HIS A 105 36.27 4.87 0.23
C HIS A 105 35.60 3.50 0.12
N GLY A 106 34.84 3.26 -0.95
CA GLY A 106 34.15 1.99 -1.19
C GLY A 106 32.77 1.93 -0.54
N PRO A 107 32.26 0.74 -0.20
CA PRO A 107 30.91 0.59 0.35
C PRO A 107 30.68 1.43 1.62
N VAL A 108 29.54 2.11 1.67
CA VAL A 108 29.10 2.83 2.87
C VAL A 108 28.29 1.84 3.71
N GLU A 109 28.83 1.45 4.87
CA GLU A 109 28.11 0.56 5.77
C GLU A 109 26.94 1.28 6.44
N THR A 110 25.74 0.74 6.29
CA THR A 110 24.58 1.21 7.04
C THR A 110 24.72 0.83 8.51
N VAL A 111 24.71 1.82 9.39
CA VAL A 111 24.77 1.62 10.84
C VAL A 111 23.38 1.79 11.43
N VAL A 112 22.80 0.68 11.92
CA VAL A 112 21.50 0.70 12.61
C VAL A 112 21.71 1.11 14.07
N LEU A 113 21.12 2.23 14.47
CA LEU A 113 21.23 2.78 15.82
C LEU A 113 20.26 2.13 16.84
N GLY A 114 19.41 1.23 16.36
CA GLY A 114 18.27 0.67 17.10
C GLY A 114 16.96 1.29 16.64
N ASP A 115 15.94 1.23 17.49
CA ASP A 115 14.59 1.76 17.25
C ASP A 115 14.39 3.20 17.77
N ARG A 116 15.45 3.81 18.32
CA ARG A 116 15.44 5.15 18.92
C ARG A 116 16.78 5.84 18.77
N ALA A 117 16.79 7.10 18.35
CA ALA A 117 17.99 7.95 18.31
C ALA A 117 17.65 9.45 18.29
N PRO A 118 18.54 10.34 18.78
CA PRO A 118 18.41 11.77 18.52
C PRO A 118 18.48 12.07 17.02
N PHE A 119 17.77 13.10 16.55
CA PHE A 119 17.79 13.49 15.13
C PHE A 119 19.23 13.78 14.64
N ALA A 120 20.03 14.48 15.44
CA ALA A 120 21.42 14.81 15.12
C ALA A 120 22.35 13.60 14.92
N GLU A 121 21.95 12.40 15.34
CA GLU A 121 22.72 11.17 15.14
C GLU A 121 22.39 10.44 13.83
N LEU A 122 21.32 10.85 13.13
CA LEU A 122 20.94 10.28 11.85
C LEU A 122 21.75 10.88 10.70
N GLY A 123 21.82 10.16 9.59
CA GLY A 123 22.55 10.57 8.37
C GLY A 123 23.95 9.95 8.27
N GLY A 124 24.60 10.14 7.11
CA GLY A 124 25.90 9.52 6.82
C GLY A 124 25.88 7.99 6.91
N GLY A 125 24.77 7.36 6.51
CA GLY A 125 24.55 5.91 6.60
C GLY A 125 24.00 5.43 7.95
N ARG A 126 23.74 6.32 8.92
CA ARG A 126 23.12 5.98 10.21
C ARG A 126 21.60 6.08 10.14
N VAL A 127 20.92 5.04 10.61
CA VAL A 127 19.47 4.84 10.48
C VAL A 127 18.89 4.33 11.80
N ILE A 128 17.67 4.73 12.16
CA ILE A 128 16.87 3.98 13.13
C ILE A 128 15.96 2.99 12.39
N ARG A 129 15.83 1.79 12.93
CA ARG A 129 15.06 0.70 12.34
C ARG A 129 14.22 0.05 13.42
N TRP A 130 12.94 -0.16 13.14
CA TRP A 130 12.06 -0.92 14.01
C TRP A 130 12.52 -2.37 14.12
N THR A 131 12.22 -3.03 15.24
CA THR A 131 12.80 -4.34 15.58
C THR A 131 12.49 -5.44 14.58
N ASP A 132 11.36 -5.36 13.87
CA ASP A 132 10.98 -6.32 12.82
C ASP A 132 11.55 -5.97 11.43
N GLY A 133 12.23 -4.83 11.30
CA GLY A 133 12.83 -4.36 10.05
C GLY A 133 11.88 -3.69 9.07
N ARG A 134 10.56 -3.65 9.33
CA ARG A 134 9.53 -3.12 8.42
C ARG A 134 9.50 -1.61 8.32
N ARG A 135 10.11 -0.91 9.28
CA ARG A 135 10.23 0.55 9.31
C ARG A 135 11.65 0.97 9.49
N SER A 136 12.05 1.99 8.75
CA SER A 136 13.31 2.67 9.01
C SER A 136 13.20 4.16 8.74
N ALA A 137 14.01 4.94 9.44
CA ALA A 137 14.11 6.38 9.22
C ALA A 137 15.57 6.82 9.13
N THR A 138 15.86 7.58 8.10
CA THR A 138 17.19 8.10 7.76
C THR A 138 17.13 9.60 7.50
N VAL A 139 18.25 10.28 7.66
CA VAL A 139 18.39 11.67 7.24
C VAL A 139 19.28 11.73 6.01
N SER A 140 18.77 12.34 4.95
CA SER A 140 19.46 12.51 3.68
C SER A 140 20.69 13.39 3.79
N LEU A 141 21.56 13.37 2.78
CA LEU A 141 22.70 14.30 2.68
C LEU A 141 22.26 15.78 2.68
N LEU A 142 21.05 16.06 2.20
CA LEU A 142 20.47 17.40 2.17
C LEU A 142 19.80 17.77 3.52
N GLY A 143 19.64 16.81 4.42
CA GLY A 143 19.02 16.99 5.74
C GLY A 143 17.51 16.75 5.75
N GLU A 144 16.96 16.03 4.78
CA GLU A 144 15.57 15.57 4.75
C GLU A 144 15.42 14.29 5.57
N LEU A 145 14.48 14.26 6.50
CA LEU A 145 14.10 13.04 7.19
C LEU A 145 13.23 12.20 6.26
N ARG A 146 13.61 10.95 6.07
CA ARG A 146 12.86 10.00 5.25
C ARG A 146 12.50 8.77 6.04
N GLU A 147 11.22 8.45 6.07
CA GLU A 147 10.69 7.17 6.49
C GLU A 147 10.58 6.23 5.28
N GLU A 148 10.99 4.98 5.47
CA GLU A 148 10.76 3.89 4.53
C GLU A 148 10.00 2.76 5.25
N LYS A 149 8.95 2.27 4.59
CA LYS A 149 8.14 1.14 5.03
C LYS A 149 8.27 -0.02 4.04
N VAL A 150 8.42 -1.23 4.56
CA VAL A 150 8.40 -2.47 3.78
C VAL A 150 7.38 -3.46 4.35
N ASP A 151 6.82 -4.31 3.50
CA ASP A 151 5.95 -5.42 3.93
C ASP A 151 6.76 -6.53 4.62
N HIS A 152 6.07 -7.58 5.07
CA HIS A 152 6.70 -8.75 5.71
C HIS A 152 7.66 -9.52 4.78
N ARG A 153 7.59 -9.32 3.45
CA ARG A 153 8.51 -9.88 2.44
C ARG A 153 9.70 -8.96 2.17
N GLY A 154 9.74 -7.78 2.79
CA GLY A 154 10.76 -6.76 2.55
C GLY A 154 10.51 -5.94 1.28
N MET A 155 9.33 -6.02 0.68
CA MET A 155 8.94 -5.22 -0.48
C MET A 155 8.57 -3.81 -0.04
N PRO A 156 9.01 -2.75 -0.74
CA PRO A 156 8.62 -1.38 -0.42
C PRO A 156 7.11 -1.17 -0.51
N ILE A 157 6.49 -0.68 0.56
CA ILE A 157 5.05 -0.33 0.60
C ILE A 157 4.80 1.17 0.66
N GLY A 158 5.81 1.94 1.02
CA GLY A 158 5.70 3.39 1.05
C GLY A 158 6.95 4.07 1.56
N SER A 159 7.09 5.34 1.23
CA SER A 159 8.06 6.22 1.85
C SER A 159 7.46 7.60 2.03
N CYS A 160 7.76 8.23 3.16
CA CYS A 160 7.39 9.62 3.42
C CYS A 160 8.65 10.42 3.68
N SER A 161 8.70 11.65 3.17
CA SER A 161 9.84 12.55 3.38
C SER A 161 9.37 13.87 3.97
N LEU A 162 10.11 14.35 4.96
CA LEU A 162 9.96 15.66 5.55
C LEU A 162 11.01 16.60 4.97
N ILE A 163 10.58 17.76 4.47
CA ILE A 163 11.48 18.72 3.85
C ILE A 163 12.57 19.20 4.83
N VAL A 164 13.71 19.65 4.30
CA VAL A 164 14.89 20.05 5.09
C VAL A 164 14.55 21.05 6.21
N SER A 165 13.72 22.06 5.92
CA SER A 165 13.38 23.09 6.90
C SER A 165 12.59 22.56 8.09
N GLU A 166 11.77 21.54 7.88
CA GLU A 166 10.96 20.91 8.92
C GLU A 166 11.76 19.87 9.68
N SER A 167 12.56 19.08 8.97
CA SER A 167 13.48 18.10 9.56
C SER A 167 14.44 18.74 10.58
N ARG A 168 15.00 19.91 10.25
CA ARG A 168 15.87 20.66 11.19
C ARG A 168 15.18 21.10 12.48
N ARG A 169 13.84 21.19 12.50
CA ARG A 169 13.09 21.53 13.73
C ARG A 169 13.02 20.34 14.70
N LEU A 170 13.37 19.14 14.27
CA LEU A 170 13.42 17.93 15.09
C LEU A 170 14.74 17.77 15.84
N ASP A 171 15.77 18.54 15.47
CA ASP A 171 17.02 18.64 16.23
C ASP A 171 16.80 19.45 17.50
N ARG A 172 16.19 18.82 18.51
CA ARG A 172 15.90 19.41 19.82
C ARG A 172 16.70 18.66 20.90
N PRO A 173 17.27 19.38 21.89
CA PRO A 173 17.93 18.73 23.02
C PRO A 173 16.93 17.86 23.80
N ASP A 174 17.41 16.76 24.37
CA ASP A 174 16.63 15.83 25.20
C ASP A 174 15.37 15.28 24.49
N THR A 175 15.48 15.04 23.17
CA THR A 175 14.44 14.40 22.37
C THR A 175 15.00 13.28 21.50
N TRP A 176 14.15 12.32 21.14
CA TRP A 176 14.54 11.17 20.33
C TRP A 176 13.45 10.85 19.31
N LEU A 177 13.87 10.52 18.09
CA LEU A 177 13.02 9.88 17.11
C LEU A 177 12.85 8.41 17.48
N THR A 178 11.62 7.90 17.41
CA THR A 178 11.26 6.49 17.64
C THR A 178 9.92 6.17 16.99
N TRP A 179 9.45 4.92 17.13
CA TRP A 179 8.17 4.46 16.61
C TRP A 179 7.15 4.31 17.74
N ARG A 180 5.94 4.81 17.52
CA ARG A 180 4.81 4.64 18.44
C ARG A 180 3.56 4.28 17.65
N PHE A 181 2.78 3.34 18.18
CA PHE A 181 1.41 3.17 17.76
C PHE A 181 0.59 4.31 18.35
N LEU A 182 0.07 5.16 17.47
CA LEU A 182 -0.83 6.24 17.86
C LEU A 182 -2.25 5.76 17.63
N ASP A 183 -3.14 6.07 18.55
CA ASP A 183 -4.52 5.65 18.52
C ASP A 183 -5.38 6.68 19.22
N ASP A 184 -6.00 7.52 18.40
CA ASP A 184 -6.84 8.62 18.83
C ASP A 184 -7.80 9.04 17.72
N SER A 185 -8.48 10.16 17.91
CA SER A 185 -9.46 10.68 16.95
C SER A 185 -8.88 11.07 15.58
N GLU A 186 -7.57 11.15 15.42
CA GLU A 186 -6.93 11.42 14.13
C GLU A 186 -6.59 10.13 13.36
N GLY A 187 -6.74 8.97 14.01
CA GLY A 187 -6.55 7.64 13.42
C GLY A 187 -5.74 6.70 14.29
N CYS A 188 -5.60 5.46 13.83
CA CYS A 188 -4.78 4.44 14.48
C CYS A 188 -3.66 3.92 13.55
N GLY A 189 -2.43 3.77 14.05
CA GLY A 189 -1.31 3.27 13.25
C GLY A 189 0.07 3.53 13.85
N TRP A 190 1.07 2.79 13.37
CA TRP A 190 2.47 3.06 13.69
C TRP A 190 3.00 4.29 12.95
N GLU A 191 3.58 5.21 13.72
CA GLU A 191 4.10 6.46 13.20
C GLU A 191 5.52 6.74 13.72
N LEU A 192 6.32 7.41 12.90
CA LEU A 192 7.59 7.99 13.32
C LEU A 192 7.29 9.23 14.17
N VAL A 193 7.75 9.23 15.41
CA VAL A 193 7.47 10.29 16.39
C VAL A 193 8.76 10.84 16.99
N LEU A 194 8.68 12.08 17.47
CA LEU A 194 9.67 12.66 18.38
C LEU A 194 9.11 12.59 19.80
N VAL A 195 9.86 11.98 20.71
CA VAL A 195 9.53 11.92 22.14
C VAL A 195 10.48 12.77 22.98
N ASP A 196 9.96 13.35 24.06
CA ASP A 196 10.75 14.08 25.05
C ASP A 196 11.43 13.17 26.09
N ALA A 197 12.09 13.77 27.08
CA ALA A 197 12.76 13.07 28.18
C ALA A 197 11.82 12.26 29.09
N ASP A 198 10.53 12.61 29.11
CA ASP A 198 9.48 11.90 29.84
C ASP A 198 8.79 10.83 28.96
N ASP A 199 9.31 10.58 27.75
CA ASP A 199 8.77 9.66 26.74
C ASP A 199 7.41 10.08 26.17
N ARG A 200 7.06 11.37 26.26
CA ARG A 200 5.82 11.90 25.68
C ARG A 200 6.02 12.27 24.22
N VAL A 201 5.03 11.97 23.38
CA VAL A 201 5.02 12.38 21.97
C VAL A 201 4.87 13.90 21.89
N VAL A 202 5.83 14.57 21.26
CA VAL A 202 5.83 16.04 21.05
C VAL A 202 5.75 16.42 19.58
N TRP A 203 5.92 15.44 18.68
CA TRP A 203 5.76 15.58 17.24
C TRP A 203 5.53 14.20 16.60
N ALA A 204 4.76 14.14 15.52
CA ALA A 204 4.57 12.93 14.71
C ALA A 204 4.57 13.27 13.21
N LEU A 205 5.08 12.38 12.35
CA LEU A 205 5.36 12.65 10.94
C LEU A 205 4.14 13.13 10.12
N GLY A 206 2.98 12.50 10.28
CA GLY A 206 1.73 12.84 9.64
C GLY A 206 0.95 13.96 10.34
N ARG A 207 1.32 14.32 11.57
CA ARG A 207 0.52 15.23 12.43
C ARG A 207 1.21 16.55 12.76
N GLY A 208 2.53 16.62 12.62
CA GLY A 208 3.30 17.80 13.02
C GLY A 208 3.52 17.88 14.53
N ASP A 209 3.58 19.10 15.08
CA ASP A 209 3.78 19.31 16.52
C ASP A 209 2.53 18.86 17.31
N VAL A 210 2.72 18.02 18.33
CA VAL A 210 1.65 17.46 19.16
C VAL A 210 1.72 18.06 20.57
N ASP A 211 0.57 18.39 21.17
CA ASP A 211 0.53 18.80 22.57
C ASP A 211 0.76 17.58 23.48
N PRO A 212 1.86 17.53 24.25
CA PRO A 212 2.16 16.38 25.12
C PRO A 212 1.08 16.17 26.21
N ALA A 213 0.31 17.21 26.54
CA ALA A 213 -0.79 17.12 27.50
C ALA A 213 -2.03 16.42 26.94
N ALA A 214 -2.15 16.29 25.60
CA ALA A 214 -3.23 15.55 24.97
C ALA A 214 -3.12 14.03 25.20
N GLY A 215 -1.96 13.53 25.65
CA GLY A 215 -1.76 12.12 25.97
C GLY A 215 -1.76 11.21 24.74
N VAL A 216 -1.37 11.74 23.59
CA VAL A 216 -1.25 11.01 22.32
C VAL A 216 -0.11 10.01 22.44
N GLY A 217 -0.37 8.74 22.12
CA GLY A 217 0.63 7.68 22.19
C GLY A 217 0.90 7.21 23.62
N GLY A 218 0.00 6.37 24.10
CA GLY A 218 0.20 5.46 25.22
C GLY A 218 -0.75 4.29 25.02
N GLU A 219 -0.42 3.10 25.53
CA GLU A 219 -1.36 1.97 25.59
C GLU A 219 -2.58 2.39 26.44
N GLN A 220 -3.49 3.16 25.85
CA GLN A 220 -4.89 2.98 26.17
C GLN A 220 -5.24 1.66 25.50
N ASP A 221 -5.12 0.60 26.28
CA ASP A 221 -6.03 -0.52 26.16
C ASP A 221 -7.34 -0.03 26.82
N PRO A 222 -8.30 0.56 26.08
CA PRO A 222 -9.58 0.88 26.66
C PRO A 222 -10.37 -0.42 26.79
N ALA A 223 -9.84 -1.44 27.47
CA ALA A 223 -10.45 -2.74 27.70
C ALA A 223 -11.40 -3.09 26.55
N GLU A 224 -10.86 -3.43 25.37
CA GLU A 224 -11.69 -3.88 24.26
C GLU A 224 -12.65 -4.92 24.82
N GLY A 225 -13.92 -4.53 24.96
CA GLY A 225 -14.93 -5.41 25.49
C GLY A 225 -14.87 -6.65 24.63
N THR A 226 -14.72 -7.82 25.24
CA THR A 226 -14.68 -9.08 24.49
C THR A 226 -15.93 -9.11 23.62
N ALA A 227 -15.74 -8.96 22.31
CA ALA A 227 -16.85 -8.93 21.39
C ALA A 227 -17.59 -10.26 21.48
N VAL A 228 -18.92 -10.19 21.57
CA VAL A 228 -19.78 -11.37 21.71
C VAL A 228 -20.71 -11.40 20.52
N LEU A 229 -20.74 -12.54 19.84
CA LEU A 229 -21.68 -12.78 18.75
C LEU A 229 -23.12 -12.69 19.26
N PRO A 230 -24.06 -12.14 18.47
CA PRO A 230 -25.47 -12.22 18.80
C PRO A 230 -25.95 -13.68 18.79
N ASP A 231 -26.66 -14.09 19.85
CA ASP A 231 -27.33 -15.40 19.94
C ASP A 231 -28.82 -15.21 20.28
N PRO A 232 -29.76 -15.56 19.38
CA PRO A 232 -29.53 -16.12 18.03
C PRO A 232 -29.03 -15.06 17.04
N PRO A 233 -28.51 -15.47 15.86
CA PRO A 233 -28.18 -14.55 14.77
C PRO A 233 -29.38 -13.67 14.38
N LEU A 234 -29.08 -12.44 13.94
CA LEU A 234 -30.11 -11.54 13.45
C LEU A 234 -30.77 -12.10 12.17
N PRO A 235 -32.10 -12.04 12.05
CA PRO A 235 -32.78 -12.52 10.86
C PRO A 235 -32.55 -11.57 9.69
N VAL A 236 -32.22 -12.12 8.53
CA VAL A 236 -32.08 -11.38 7.28
C VAL A 236 -33.36 -11.49 6.44
N ALA A 237 -33.78 -10.39 5.80
CA ALA A 237 -34.90 -10.41 4.86
C ALA A 237 -34.46 -10.83 3.46
N GLU A 238 -35.34 -11.47 2.69
CA GLU A 238 -35.04 -11.90 1.30
C GLU A 238 -35.68 -10.97 0.23
N SER A 239 -36.58 -10.05 0.59
CA SER A 239 -37.32 -9.16 -0.36
C SER A 239 -37.73 -7.78 0.24
N GLY A 240 -38.06 -6.77 -0.60
CA GLY A 240 -38.34 -5.36 -0.22
C GLY A 240 -37.54 -4.27 -1.00
N ALA A 241 -37.22 -3.12 -0.38
CA ALA A 241 -36.31 -2.08 -0.92
C ALA A 241 -34.85 -2.27 -0.45
N TYR A 242 -33.85 -1.86 -1.24
CA TYR A 242 -32.43 -1.88 -0.84
C TYR A 242 -32.13 -0.83 0.24
N ASP A 243 -31.16 -1.09 1.10
CA ASP A 243 -30.71 -0.22 2.18
C ASP A 243 -29.18 -0.19 2.20
N SER A 244 -28.57 0.93 1.79
CA SER A 244 -27.12 1.12 1.74
C SER A 244 -26.48 1.40 3.11
N ALA A 245 -27.29 1.54 4.18
CA ALA A 245 -26.78 1.94 5.50
C ALA A 245 -25.80 0.94 6.15
N TRP A 246 -25.74 -0.31 5.64
CA TRP A 246 -24.74 -1.30 6.07
C TRP A 246 -23.40 -1.09 5.37
N GLU A 247 -23.38 -0.65 4.11
CA GLU A 247 -22.16 -0.31 3.37
C GLU A 247 -21.50 0.90 3.99
N GLU A 248 -22.28 1.95 4.27
CA GLU A 248 -21.83 3.15 4.98
C GLU A 248 -21.29 2.82 6.39
N ALA A 249 -21.79 1.76 7.02
CA ALA A 249 -21.31 1.35 8.34
C ALA A 249 -19.99 0.57 8.31
N LEU A 250 -19.67 -0.03 7.16
CA LEU A 250 -18.40 -0.68 6.89
C LEU A 250 -17.40 0.25 6.19
N GLU A 251 -17.82 1.47 5.87
CA GLU A 251 -17.03 2.46 5.12
C GLU A 251 -16.52 1.89 3.78
N LEU A 252 -17.37 1.09 3.11
CA LEU A 252 -17.05 0.56 1.78
C LEU A 252 -17.04 1.71 0.76
N ASP A 253 -15.88 1.98 0.18
CA ASP A 253 -15.66 3.03 -0.82
C ASP A 253 -15.22 2.41 -2.17
N ASP A 254 -14.11 2.88 -2.76
CA ASP A 254 -13.62 2.44 -4.07
C ASP A 254 -12.78 1.14 -4.02
N TRP A 255 -12.60 0.55 -2.84
CA TRP A 255 -11.87 -0.71 -2.67
C TRP A 255 -12.55 -1.68 -1.71
N TYR A 256 -13.18 -2.72 -2.25
CA TYR A 256 -13.81 -3.77 -1.42
C TYR A 256 -13.82 -5.13 -2.13
N CYS A 257 -13.87 -6.20 -1.32
CA CYS A 257 -14.31 -7.52 -1.77
C CYS A 257 -15.32 -8.06 -0.76
N VAL A 258 -16.58 -8.20 -1.19
CA VAL A 258 -17.70 -8.62 -0.35
C VAL A 258 -18.34 -9.85 -0.98
N THR A 259 -18.58 -10.87 -0.17
CA THR A 259 -19.21 -12.12 -0.64
C THR A 259 -20.36 -12.52 0.27
N VAL A 260 -21.52 -12.81 -0.31
CA VAL A 260 -22.60 -13.51 0.39
C VAL A 260 -22.52 -14.99 0.08
N VAL A 261 -22.37 -15.82 1.11
CA VAL A 261 -22.46 -17.28 1.02
C VAL A 261 -23.78 -17.75 1.64
N ARG A 262 -24.62 -18.39 0.83
CA ARG A 262 -25.91 -18.94 1.26
C ARG A 262 -25.70 -20.17 2.14
N ASP A 263 -26.60 -20.33 3.09
CA ASP A 263 -26.72 -21.52 3.95
C ASP A 263 -25.40 -22.02 4.59
N ALA A 264 -24.49 -21.10 4.91
CA ALA A 264 -23.19 -21.37 5.50
C ALA A 264 -22.96 -20.49 6.74
N ALA A 265 -22.33 -21.06 7.77
CA ALA A 265 -21.94 -20.33 8.98
C ALA A 265 -20.60 -19.59 8.79
N PRO A 266 -20.36 -18.48 9.51
CA PRO A 266 -19.13 -17.68 9.37
C PRO A 266 -17.83 -18.48 9.46
N ASP A 267 -17.69 -19.38 10.45
CA ASP A 267 -16.47 -20.19 10.61
C ASP A 267 -16.25 -21.15 9.43
N GLN A 268 -17.33 -21.64 8.81
CA GLN A 268 -17.21 -22.52 7.64
C GLN A 268 -16.68 -21.76 6.43
N VAL A 269 -17.16 -20.52 6.23
CA VAL A 269 -16.69 -19.64 5.15
C VAL A 269 -15.21 -19.30 5.33
N LEU A 270 -14.80 -18.90 6.54
CA LEU A 270 -13.40 -18.57 6.82
C LEU A 270 -12.48 -19.79 6.67
N THR A 271 -12.90 -20.97 7.13
CA THR A 271 -12.12 -22.20 6.92
C THR A 271 -12.03 -22.58 5.44
N ALA A 272 -13.07 -22.34 4.64
CA ALA A 272 -13.02 -22.57 3.20
C ALA A 272 -12.06 -21.61 2.48
N LEU A 273 -11.82 -20.41 3.02
CA LEU A 273 -10.76 -19.50 2.57
C LEU A 273 -9.35 -19.89 3.03
N GLY A 274 -9.22 -20.88 3.93
CA GLY A 274 -7.94 -21.37 4.43
C GLY A 274 -7.67 -21.11 5.91
N ALA A 275 -8.60 -20.48 6.65
CA ALA A 275 -8.43 -20.26 8.08
C ALA A 275 -8.45 -21.57 8.88
N GLU A 276 -7.43 -21.80 9.70
CA GLU A 276 -7.50 -22.86 10.70
C GLU A 276 -8.47 -22.46 11.83
N PRO A 277 -9.29 -23.37 12.38
CA PRO A 277 -10.29 -23.02 13.40
C PRO A 277 -9.71 -22.32 14.64
N ALA A 278 -8.43 -22.54 14.95
CA ALA A 278 -7.73 -21.89 16.06
C ALA A 278 -7.34 -20.42 15.78
N GLU A 279 -7.34 -20.01 14.51
CA GLU A 279 -7.02 -18.65 14.06
C GLU A 279 -8.27 -17.77 13.98
N ILE A 280 -9.46 -18.38 13.97
CA ILE A 280 -10.73 -17.66 13.87
C ILE A 280 -11.11 -17.08 15.24
N THR A 281 -11.10 -15.76 15.30
CA THR A 281 -11.43 -14.98 16.51
C THR A 281 -12.78 -14.28 16.37
N THR A 282 -13.25 -13.63 17.44
CA THR A 282 -14.44 -12.78 17.40
C THR A 282 -14.03 -11.35 17.67
N ALA A 283 -14.45 -10.44 16.79
CA ALA A 283 -14.17 -9.02 16.87
C ALA A 283 -15.24 -8.23 16.10
N THR A 284 -15.38 -6.93 16.37
CA THR A 284 -16.07 -6.00 15.48
C THR A 284 -15.17 -5.63 14.30
N GLU A 285 -15.74 -5.01 13.26
CA GLU A 285 -14.94 -4.49 12.13
C GLU A 285 -13.88 -3.48 12.62
N GLU A 286 -14.27 -2.54 13.47
CA GLU A 286 -13.36 -1.56 14.08
C GLU A 286 -12.19 -2.22 14.83
N GLN A 287 -12.46 -3.28 15.60
CA GLN A 287 -11.42 -4.05 16.30
C GLN A 287 -10.49 -4.79 15.33
N MET A 288 -11.04 -5.35 14.24
CA MET A 288 -10.23 -6.00 13.20
C MET A 288 -9.34 -5.00 12.48
N GLN A 289 -9.89 -3.87 12.03
CA GLN A 289 -9.14 -2.80 11.36
C GLN A 289 -8.04 -2.24 12.26
N ARG A 290 -8.36 -1.96 13.53
CA ARG A 290 -7.37 -1.52 14.54
C ARG A 290 -6.24 -2.54 14.70
N ARG A 291 -6.57 -3.83 14.76
CA ARG A 291 -5.56 -4.90 14.82
C ARG A 291 -4.72 -4.97 13.56
N CYS A 292 -5.31 -4.80 12.37
CA CYS A 292 -4.58 -4.77 11.11
C CYS A 292 -3.59 -3.59 11.06
N SER A 293 -4.02 -2.41 11.52
CA SER A 293 -3.15 -1.24 11.67
C SER A 293 -2.02 -1.47 12.67
N TYR A 294 -2.31 -2.12 13.81
CA TYR A 294 -1.30 -2.43 14.82
C TYR A 294 -0.26 -3.44 14.34
N GLU A 295 -0.70 -4.44 13.58
CA GLU A 295 0.18 -5.46 13.01
C GLU A 295 0.88 -4.98 11.73
N ASP A 296 0.57 -3.77 11.24
CA ASP A 296 1.05 -3.20 9.98
C ASP A 296 0.82 -4.12 8.78
N ARG A 297 -0.42 -4.59 8.69
CA ARG A 297 -0.87 -5.40 7.57
C ARG A 297 -0.99 -4.55 6.32
N THR A 298 -0.69 -5.18 5.20
CA THR A 298 -0.70 -4.56 3.87
C THR A 298 -1.88 -5.09 3.07
N GLY A 299 -2.19 -4.45 1.93
CA GLY A 299 -3.19 -4.92 0.96
C GLY A 299 -2.88 -6.28 0.30
N HIS A 300 -1.88 -7.01 0.81
CA HIS A 300 -1.56 -8.37 0.42
C HIS A 300 -1.79 -9.37 1.55
N ASP A 301 -1.88 -8.91 2.80
CA ASP A 301 -2.20 -9.75 3.93
C ASP A 301 -3.70 -10.04 3.94
N THR A 302 -4.07 -11.24 4.38
CA THR A 302 -5.48 -11.60 4.48
C THR A 302 -6.06 -11.02 5.76
N ALA A 303 -7.07 -10.17 5.62
CA ALA A 303 -7.92 -9.73 6.72
C ALA A 303 -9.37 -9.84 6.26
N ALA A 304 -10.14 -10.70 6.95
CA ALA A 304 -11.53 -10.93 6.62
C ALA A 304 -12.40 -11.03 7.86
N ILE A 305 -13.58 -10.43 7.80
CA ILE A 305 -14.65 -10.58 8.77
C ILE A 305 -15.86 -11.26 8.13
N ALA A 306 -16.46 -12.20 8.85
CA ALA A 306 -17.65 -12.93 8.45
C ALA A 306 -18.79 -12.67 9.44
N PHE A 307 -19.84 -12.00 8.98
CA PHE A 307 -21.05 -11.68 9.74
C PHE A 307 -22.15 -12.70 9.46
N ALA A 308 -22.85 -13.13 10.51
CA ALA A 308 -24.02 -14.00 10.36
C ALA A 308 -25.23 -13.19 9.87
N LEU A 309 -25.81 -13.61 8.75
CA LEU A 309 -27.05 -13.10 8.17
C LEU A 309 -28.14 -14.19 8.27
N GLY A 310 -28.65 -14.43 9.48
CA GLY A 310 -29.52 -15.57 9.74
C GLY A 310 -28.83 -16.90 9.41
N PRO A 311 -29.32 -17.69 8.43
CA PRO A 311 -28.64 -18.91 7.97
C PRO A 311 -27.51 -18.66 6.96
N HIS A 312 -27.27 -17.41 6.55
CA HIS A 312 -26.26 -17.05 5.55
C HIS A 312 -25.08 -16.32 6.19
N THR A 313 -24.02 -16.11 5.42
CA THR A 313 -22.85 -15.34 5.85
C THR A 313 -22.58 -14.21 4.86
N LEU A 314 -22.29 -13.01 5.39
CA LEU A 314 -21.65 -11.92 4.66
C LEU A 314 -20.18 -11.89 5.05
N LEU A 315 -19.32 -12.15 4.08
CA LEU A 315 -17.88 -12.05 4.19
C LEU A 315 -17.43 -10.70 3.62
N VAL A 316 -16.55 -10.01 4.34
CA VAL A 316 -15.91 -8.77 3.91
C VAL A 316 -14.40 -8.99 4.03
N GLU A 317 -13.68 -8.82 2.94
CA GLU A 317 -12.21 -8.84 2.92
C GLU A 317 -11.69 -7.40 2.83
N SER A 318 -11.04 -6.91 3.89
CA SER A 318 -10.61 -5.50 3.99
C SER A 318 -9.27 -5.24 3.29
N SER A 319 -8.48 -6.28 3.01
CA SER A 319 -7.15 -6.17 2.39
C SER A 319 -6.83 -7.32 1.43
N ALA A 320 -7.85 -8.08 1.01
CA ALA A 320 -7.71 -9.28 0.19
C ALA A 320 -8.82 -9.37 -0.87
N TRP A 321 -8.67 -10.35 -1.76
CA TRP A 321 -9.65 -10.66 -2.82
C TRP A 321 -9.73 -12.17 -3.05
N GLU A 322 -9.44 -12.97 -2.01
CA GLU A 322 -9.34 -14.43 -2.17
C GLU A 322 -10.72 -15.04 -2.47
N ALA A 323 -11.81 -14.46 -1.95
CA ALA A 323 -13.17 -14.92 -2.24
C ALA A 323 -13.53 -14.77 -3.72
N TRP A 324 -13.00 -13.76 -4.42
CA TRP A 324 -13.14 -13.62 -5.87
C TRP A 324 -12.53 -14.82 -6.62
N ARG A 325 -11.45 -15.40 -6.09
CA ARG A 325 -10.73 -16.52 -6.72
C ARG A 325 -11.18 -17.90 -6.25
N SER A 326 -12.13 -17.95 -5.31
CA SER A 326 -12.48 -19.17 -4.58
C SER A 326 -13.94 -19.57 -4.84
N PRO A 327 -14.29 -20.07 -6.04
CA PRO A 327 -15.64 -20.57 -6.30
C PRO A 327 -16.03 -21.72 -5.36
N GLU A 328 -15.06 -22.41 -4.75
CA GLU A 328 -15.23 -23.44 -3.72
C GLU A 328 -15.99 -22.93 -2.47
N LEU A 329 -16.04 -21.62 -2.21
CA LEU A 329 -16.90 -21.04 -1.18
C LEU A 329 -18.39 -21.37 -1.39
N SER A 330 -18.77 -21.67 -2.63
CA SER A 330 -20.13 -22.07 -2.98
C SER A 330 -20.39 -23.59 -2.90
N GLU A 331 -19.46 -24.40 -2.40
CA GLU A 331 -19.62 -25.86 -2.34
C GLU A 331 -20.89 -26.26 -1.56
N GLY A 332 -21.82 -26.94 -2.26
CA GLY A 332 -23.13 -27.32 -1.70
C GLY A 332 -24.15 -26.19 -1.59
N THR A 333 -23.86 -24.99 -2.12
CA THR A 333 -24.68 -23.78 -1.99
C THR A 333 -24.45 -22.78 -3.15
N LEU A 334 -24.72 -21.51 -2.91
CA LEU A 334 -24.48 -20.35 -3.77
C LEU A 334 -23.56 -19.35 -3.05
N ALA A 335 -22.57 -18.82 -3.75
CA ALA A 335 -21.81 -17.64 -3.32
C ALA A 335 -21.93 -16.54 -4.37
N VAL A 336 -22.09 -15.30 -3.93
CA VAL A 336 -22.13 -14.13 -4.80
C VAL A 336 -21.12 -13.11 -4.29
N THR A 337 -20.15 -12.75 -5.12
CA THR A 337 -19.06 -11.84 -4.77
C THR A 337 -19.18 -10.57 -5.59
N ALA A 338 -19.11 -9.42 -4.91
CA ALA A 338 -18.87 -8.12 -5.51
C ALA A 338 -17.47 -7.66 -5.10
N TYR A 339 -16.71 -7.16 -6.05
CA TYR A 339 -15.33 -6.71 -5.87
C TYR A 339 -15.16 -5.39 -6.61
N SER A 340 -14.53 -4.40 -5.99
CA SER A 340 -14.18 -3.14 -6.65
C SER A 340 -12.74 -2.76 -6.32
N VAL A 341 -11.99 -2.32 -7.32
CA VAL A 341 -10.68 -1.69 -7.15
C VAL A 341 -10.59 -0.48 -8.05
N MET A 342 -10.50 0.72 -7.46
CA MET A 342 -10.30 1.98 -8.20
C MET A 342 -11.36 2.20 -9.27
N GLY A 343 -12.61 1.78 -9.00
CA GLY A 343 -13.73 1.84 -9.94
C GLY A 343 -13.81 0.67 -10.95
N ASP A 344 -12.85 -0.27 -10.98
CA ASP A 344 -13.00 -1.54 -11.73
C ASP A 344 -13.87 -2.50 -10.89
N GLU A 345 -15.18 -2.42 -11.09
CA GLU A 345 -16.13 -3.31 -10.44
C GLU A 345 -16.20 -4.67 -11.14
N ARG A 346 -16.24 -5.73 -10.33
CA ARG A 346 -16.36 -7.11 -10.75
C ARG A 346 -17.37 -7.83 -9.91
N PHE A 347 -18.02 -8.78 -10.53
CA PHE A 347 -19.11 -9.52 -9.93
C PHE A 347 -19.05 -10.99 -10.35
N LEU A 348 -19.16 -11.90 -9.39
CA LEU A 348 -19.05 -13.34 -9.62
C LEU A 348 -20.17 -14.05 -8.88
N VAL A 349 -20.88 -14.92 -9.60
CA VAL A 349 -21.80 -15.88 -9.02
C VAL A 349 -21.20 -17.27 -9.17
N SER A 350 -21.02 -17.94 -8.04
CA SER A 350 -20.53 -19.32 -7.97
C SER A 350 -21.59 -20.22 -7.35
N ARG A 351 -21.71 -21.45 -7.86
CA ARG A 351 -22.61 -22.46 -7.33
C ARG A 351 -21.93 -23.83 -7.34
N ASN A 352 -21.90 -24.50 -6.20
CA ASN A 352 -21.27 -25.82 -6.01
C ASN A 352 -19.83 -25.89 -6.54
N GLY A 353 -19.00 -24.90 -6.19
CA GLY A 353 -17.59 -24.88 -6.55
C GLY A 353 -17.28 -24.39 -7.96
N GLU A 354 -18.29 -24.00 -8.75
CA GLU A 354 -18.13 -23.56 -10.13
C GLU A 354 -18.66 -22.14 -10.34
N ALA A 355 -17.93 -21.31 -11.08
CA ALA A 355 -18.41 -20.01 -11.55
C ALA A 355 -19.53 -20.21 -12.58
N VAL A 356 -20.71 -19.68 -12.30
CA VAL A 356 -21.89 -19.78 -13.19
C VAL A 356 -22.20 -18.48 -13.92
N ALA A 357 -21.79 -17.33 -13.36
CA ALA A 357 -21.89 -16.02 -13.99
C ALA A 357 -20.74 -15.10 -13.52
N GLU A 358 -20.14 -14.32 -14.42
CA GLU A 358 -19.09 -13.36 -14.12
C GLU A 358 -19.34 -12.04 -14.89
N TYR A 359 -19.01 -10.91 -14.26
CA TYR A 359 -19.10 -9.57 -14.83
C TYR A 359 -17.90 -8.72 -14.39
N THR A 360 -17.44 -7.86 -15.30
CA THR A 360 -16.41 -6.83 -15.06
C THR A 360 -16.87 -5.54 -15.72
N ASP A 361 -16.59 -4.40 -15.09
CA ASP A 361 -16.98 -3.11 -15.61
C ASP A 361 -16.40 -2.85 -17.02
N GLY A 362 -17.19 -2.21 -17.88
CA GLY A 362 -16.97 -2.06 -19.33
C GLY A 362 -17.36 -3.25 -20.21
N ALA A 363 -17.84 -4.35 -19.61
CA ALA A 363 -18.08 -5.61 -20.29
C ALA A 363 -19.43 -6.26 -19.96
N PHE A 364 -20.49 -5.48 -19.76
CA PHE A 364 -21.86 -6.00 -19.57
C PHE A 364 -22.30 -6.93 -20.73
N GLY A 365 -22.02 -8.23 -20.60
CA GLY A 365 -22.23 -9.26 -21.62
C GLY A 365 -21.08 -9.52 -22.59
N SER A 366 -19.85 -9.02 -22.36
CA SER A 366 -18.70 -9.40 -23.21
C SER A 366 -18.36 -10.87 -22.99
N PRO A 367 -18.35 -11.72 -24.02
CA PRO A 367 -18.18 -13.17 -23.91
C PRO A 367 -16.70 -13.54 -23.73
N GLY A 368 -16.09 -13.01 -22.67
CA GLY A 368 -14.70 -13.28 -22.29
C GLY A 368 -14.55 -14.60 -21.55
N TYR A 369 -15.27 -14.81 -20.44
CA TYR A 369 -14.99 -15.95 -19.55
C TYR A 369 -16.20 -16.52 -18.78
N GLY A 370 -17.40 -16.51 -19.38
CA GLY A 370 -18.40 -17.56 -19.14
C GLY A 370 -19.55 -17.27 -18.18
N ASP A 371 -20.60 -16.62 -18.69
CA ASP A 371 -21.95 -16.81 -18.14
C ASP A 371 -22.47 -18.16 -18.68
N THR A 372 -22.26 -19.25 -17.93
CA THR A 372 -22.71 -20.59 -18.35
C THR A 372 -24.22 -20.77 -18.13
N GLU A 373 -24.82 -19.97 -17.25
CA GLU A 373 -26.26 -19.99 -16.94
C GLU A 373 -26.92 -18.62 -17.17
N ALA A 374 -27.39 -18.39 -18.40
CA ALA A 374 -28.27 -17.26 -18.69
C ALA A 374 -29.48 -17.24 -17.75
N GLY A 375 -29.63 -16.16 -16.99
CA GLY A 375 -30.81 -15.91 -16.15
C GLY A 375 -30.59 -15.99 -14.64
N VAL A 376 -29.36 -16.18 -14.16
CA VAL A 376 -29.07 -16.03 -12.72
C VAL A 376 -29.11 -14.55 -12.31
N ILE A 377 -28.59 -13.65 -13.16
CA ILE A 377 -28.47 -12.21 -12.88
C ILE A 377 -29.72 -11.44 -13.34
N ALA A 378 -30.26 -11.76 -14.51
CA ALA A 378 -31.37 -11.02 -15.13
C ALA A 378 -32.60 -10.75 -14.22
N PRO A 379 -33.05 -11.68 -13.35
CA PRO A 379 -34.13 -11.38 -12.41
C PRO A 379 -33.79 -10.25 -11.45
N ALA A 380 -32.56 -10.20 -10.93
CA ALA A 380 -32.11 -9.16 -10.02
C ALA A 380 -32.07 -7.78 -10.70
N LEU A 381 -31.54 -7.72 -11.92
CA LEU A 381 -31.52 -6.49 -12.74
C LEU A 381 -32.92 -5.94 -13.00
N ARG A 382 -33.89 -6.78 -13.34
CA ARG A 382 -35.28 -6.34 -13.50
C ARG A 382 -35.87 -5.78 -12.22
N GLU A 383 -35.59 -6.42 -11.08
CA GLU A 383 -36.05 -5.92 -9.79
C GLU A 383 -35.40 -4.56 -9.43
N MET A 384 -34.21 -4.25 -9.96
CA MET A 384 -33.53 -2.94 -9.83
C MET A 384 -34.08 -1.89 -10.80
N GLY A 385 -34.82 -2.31 -11.83
CA GLY A 385 -35.35 -1.42 -12.87
C GLY A 385 -34.56 -1.44 -14.18
N HIS A 386 -33.49 -2.23 -14.27
CA HIS A 386 -32.64 -2.36 -15.44
C HIS A 386 -33.15 -3.42 -16.42
N GLU A 387 -34.34 -3.20 -17.00
CA GLU A 387 -34.97 -4.14 -17.95
C GLU A 387 -34.11 -4.35 -19.20
N GLU A 388 -33.50 -3.30 -19.74
CA GLU A 388 -32.67 -3.39 -20.95
C GLU A 388 -31.39 -4.18 -20.70
N LEU A 389 -30.72 -3.95 -19.56
CA LEU A 389 -29.55 -4.75 -19.15
C LEU A 389 -29.92 -6.21 -18.88
N ALA A 390 -31.10 -6.48 -18.32
CA ALA A 390 -31.57 -7.84 -18.09
C ALA A 390 -31.80 -8.60 -19.41
N GLU A 391 -32.44 -7.98 -20.40
CA GLU A 391 -32.63 -8.59 -21.73
C GLU A 391 -31.30 -8.80 -22.45
N ARG A 392 -30.34 -7.87 -22.30
CA ARG A 392 -28.99 -8.00 -22.85
C ARG A 392 -28.20 -9.15 -22.21
N ASN A 393 -28.26 -9.28 -20.88
CA ASN A 393 -27.66 -10.41 -20.14
C ASN A 393 -28.20 -11.75 -20.66
N LEU A 394 -29.53 -11.88 -20.80
CA LEU A 394 -30.17 -13.09 -21.34
C LEU A 394 -29.77 -13.39 -22.79
N ALA A 395 -29.45 -12.35 -23.58
CA ALA A 395 -29.02 -12.49 -24.96
C ALA A 395 -27.50 -12.74 -25.13
N HIS A 396 -26.72 -12.74 -24.04
CA HIS A 396 -25.26 -12.80 -24.05
C HIS A 396 -24.60 -11.78 -24.99
N GLN A 397 -25.13 -10.55 -25.02
CA GLN A 397 -24.62 -9.49 -25.90
C GLN A 397 -23.61 -8.59 -25.17
N PRO A 398 -22.40 -8.38 -25.72
CA PRO A 398 -21.40 -7.46 -25.16
C PRO A 398 -21.94 -6.05 -24.92
N HIS A 399 -21.46 -5.43 -23.85
CA HIS A 399 -21.51 -3.98 -23.69
C HIS A 399 -20.47 -3.43 -24.64
N GLN A 400 -20.94 -2.84 -25.73
CA GLN A 400 -20.10 -1.98 -26.53
C GLN A 400 -20.04 -0.65 -25.79
N ILE A 401 -18.95 -0.44 -25.04
CA ILE A 401 -18.49 0.93 -24.81
C ILE A 401 -18.19 1.45 -26.21
N SER A 402 -18.92 2.47 -26.68
CA SER A 402 -18.52 3.14 -27.91
C SER A 402 -17.11 3.68 -27.72
N ASP A 403 -16.18 3.33 -28.61
CA ASP A 403 -14.82 3.90 -28.66
C ASP A 403 -14.80 5.44 -28.85
N GLU A 404 -15.96 6.09 -28.88
CA GLU A 404 -16.14 7.52 -29.03
C GLU A 404 -16.38 8.13 -27.66
N TRP A 405 -15.60 9.16 -27.37
CA TRP A 405 -15.69 10.03 -26.19
C TRP A 405 -16.98 10.87 -26.18
N ASP A 406 -18.09 10.29 -26.64
CA ASP A 406 -19.43 10.86 -26.57
C ASP A 406 -20.06 10.42 -25.25
N ASP A 407 -19.65 11.14 -24.21
CA ASP A 407 -20.18 11.21 -22.84
C ASP A 407 -21.61 11.81 -22.83
N ASP A 408 -22.50 11.24 -23.65
CA ASP A 408 -23.92 11.64 -23.77
C ASP A 408 -24.86 10.43 -23.56
N GLY A 409 -24.33 9.24 -23.26
CA GLY A 409 -25.13 8.09 -22.82
C GLY A 409 -25.31 8.13 -21.32
N ASP A 410 -26.56 8.04 -20.85
CA ASP A 410 -26.84 7.64 -19.47
C ASP A 410 -26.31 6.21 -19.31
N ASP A 411 -25.01 6.05 -19.04
CA ASP A 411 -24.44 4.76 -18.63
C ASP A 411 -25.21 4.35 -17.38
N GLU A 412 -26.05 3.32 -17.51
CA GLU A 412 -26.81 2.79 -16.38
C GLU A 412 -25.82 2.11 -15.43
N ASP A 413 -25.25 2.89 -14.51
CA ASP A 413 -24.42 2.40 -13.42
C ASP A 413 -25.25 1.42 -12.57
N VAL A 414 -24.85 0.15 -12.57
CA VAL A 414 -25.46 -0.88 -11.74
C VAL A 414 -24.65 -0.99 -10.46
N ASP A 415 -25.28 -0.68 -9.33
CA ASP A 415 -24.67 -0.90 -8.01
C ASP A 415 -24.39 -2.40 -7.80
N GLY A 416 -23.10 -2.78 -7.80
CA GLY A 416 -22.64 -4.16 -7.67
C GLY A 416 -23.00 -4.81 -6.33
N LEU A 417 -23.05 -4.04 -5.24
CA LEU A 417 -23.41 -4.53 -3.91
C LEU A 417 -24.92 -4.76 -3.78
N GLU A 418 -25.74 -3.88 -4.37
CA GLU A 418 -27.17 -4.10 -4.50
C GLU A 418 -27.47 -5.34 -5.36
N LEU A 419 -26.79 -5.48 -6.50
CA LEU A 419 -26.92 -6.63 -7.38
C LEU A 419 -26.57 -7.94 -6.64
N MET A 420 -25.48 -7.95 -5.87
CA MET A 420 -25.07 -9.08 -5.03
C MET A 420 -26.17 -9.48 -4.06
N CYS A 421 -26.70 -8.51 -3.31
CA CYS A 421 -27.76 -8.73 -2.34
C CYS A 421 -29.01 -9.34 -3.00
N ARG A 422 -29.38 -8.84 -4.19
CA ARG A 422 -30.57 -9.32 -4.92
C ARG A 422 -30.39 -10.71 -5.51
N VAL A 423 -29.23 -11.03 -6.08
CA VAL A 423 -28.91 -12.38 -6.59
C VAL A 423 -28.85 -13.39 -5.45
N ALA A 424 -28.20 -13.02 -4.34
CA ALA A 424 -28.11 -13.87 -3.15
C ALA A 424 -29.41 -13.91 -2.32
N ARG A 425 -30.42 -13.09 -2.64
CA ARG A 425 -31.68 -13.00 -1.90
C ARG A 425 -31.46 -12.68 -0.41
N VAL A 426 -30.63 -11.69 -0.12
CA VAL A 426 -30.37 -11.19 1.24
C VAL A 426 -30.52 -9.66 1.30
N ARG A 427 -30.80 -9.15 2.50
CA ARG A 427 -30.85 -7.72 2.83
C ARG A 427 -30.13 -7.47 4.14
N PRO A 428 -28.81 -7.28 4.09
CA PRO A 428 -28.06 -6.81 5.23
C PRO A 428 -28.64 -5.46 5.70
N THR A 429 -28.45 -5.17 6.98
CA THR A 429 -28.78 -3.88 7.58
C THR A 429 -27.59 -3.46 8.42
N ARG A 430 -27.54 -2.18 8.81
CA ARG A 430 -26.49 -1.66 9.70
C ARG A 430 -26.27 -2.53 10.94
N GLU A 431 -27.33 -3.08 11.54
CA GLU A 431 -27.23 -3.92 12.74
C GLU A 431 -26.49 -5.25 12.50
N HIS A 432 -26.54 -5.78 11.27
CA HIS A 432 -25.85 -7.03 10.92
C HIS A 432 -24.33 -6.89 10.91
N VAL A 433 -23.82 -5.70 10.57
CA VAL A 433 -22.39 -5.45 10.32
C VAL A 433 -21.69 -4.60 11.40
N THR A 434 -22.47 -3.94 12.27
CA THR A 434 -21.92 -3.18 13.41
C THR A 434 -21.71 -4.04 14.67
N GLY A 435 -22.24 -5.26 14.68
CA GLY A 435 -22.03 -6.25 15.73
C GLY A 435 -20.69 -6.99 15.61
N ALA A 436 -20.47 -7.95 16.50
CA ALA A 436 -19.32 -8.84 16.41
C ALA A 436 -19.47 -9.82 15.24
N GLY A 437 -18.41 -9.99 14.45
CA GLY A 437 -18.25 -11.02 13.44
C GLY A 437 -17.21 -12.07 13.84
N ARG A 438 -16.97 -13.02 12.94
CA ARG A 438 -15.86 -13.97 13.03
C ARG A 438 -14.74 -13.46 12.14
N VAL A 439 -13.53 -13.42 12.67
CA VAL A 439 -12.40 -12.71 12.04
C VAL A 439 -11.24 -13.66 11.85
N TRP A 440 -10.64 -13.58 10.66
CA TRP A 440 -9.38 -14.23 10.32
C TRP A 440 -8.40 -13.19 9.78
N ILE A 441 -7.20 -13.17 10.37
CA ILE A 441 -6.10 -12.31 9.94
C ILE A 441 -4.86 -13.20 9.76
N ALA A 442 -4.29 -13.23 8.56
CA ALA A 442 -3.12 -14.01 8.21
C ALA A 442 -2.11 -13.18 7.42
N ALA A 443 -0.83 -13.54 7.50
CA ALA A 443 0.19 -12.95 6.63
C ALA A 443 0.06 -13.53 5.23
N ALA A 444 0.29 -12.71 4.21
CA ALA A 444 0.49 -13.24 2.86
C ALA A 444 1.68 -14.23 2.88
N GLU A 445 1.55 -15.35 2.17
CA GLU A 445 2.67 -16.30 1.99
C GLU A 445 3.70 -15.84 0.94
#